data_AF-A0A2N1Q7D3-F1
#
_entry.id   AF-A0A2N1Q7D3-F1
#
_cell.length_a   1.000
_cell.length_b   1.000
_cell.length_c   1.000
_cell.angle_alpha   90.00
_cell.angle_beta   90.00
_cell.angle_gamma   90.00
#
_symmetry.space_group_name_H-M   'P 1'
#
loop_
_entity.id
_entity.type
_entity.pdbx_description
1 polymer ?
#
loop_
_entity_poly.entity_id
_entity_poly.type
_entity_poly.pdbx_seq_one_letter_code
_entity_poly.pdbx_strand_id
1 'polypeptide(L)'
;MAKTEKLLEVKHLKQHFKSGRGKNKLVVKAVDDITFDIHRGEVFGLVGESGCGKTTTGRTIIKLYEATDGEIIFNGKRIGGGIESNIERIQA
;
A
#
# COMPACT_ATOMS: atom_id res chain seq x y z
N MET A 1 25.99 -16.58 0.55
CA MET A 1 25.57 -15.21 0.95
C MET A 1 24.28 -15.33 1.73
N ALA A 2 24.19 -14.74 2.92
CA ALA A 2 22.98 -14.85 3.74
C ALA A 2 21.81 -14.20 3.01
N LYS A 3 20.75 -14.97 2.75
CA LYS A 3 19.53 -14.47 2.11
C LYS A 3 18.85 -13.57 3.14
N THR A 4 18.85 -12.26 2.91
CA THR A 4 18.20 -11.29 3.81
C THR A 4 16.70 -11.59 3.84
N GLU A 5 16.16 -11.76 5.04
CA GLU A 5 14.74 -12.06 5.25
C GLU A 5 13.89 -10.83 4.89
N LYS A 6 12.89 -11.00 4.01
CA LYS A 6 11.93 -9.94 3.68
C LYS A 6 11.03 -9.67 4.89
N LEU A 7 11.07 -8.45 5.40
CA LEU A 7 10.25 -8.01 6.53
C LEU A 7 8.93 -7.41 6.05
N LEU A 8 8.98 -6.58 5.01
CA LEU A 8 7.81 -5.98 4.36
C LEU A 8 7.89 -6.26 2.85
N GLU A 9 6.78 -6.71 2.27
CA GLU A 9 6.59 -6.77 0.83
C GLU A 9 5.38 -5.92 0.45
N VAL A 10 5.58 -5.00 -0.48
CA VAL A 10 4.53 -4.20 -1.08
C VAL A 10 4.43 -4.62 -2.53
N LYS A 11 3.26 -5.10 -2.97
CA LYS A 11 3.06 -5.64 -4.32
C LYS A 11 1.91 -4.94 -5.00
N HIS A 12 2.17 -4.37 -6.17
CA HIS A 12 1.18 -3.71 -7.03
C HIS A 12 0.26 -2.73 -6.27
N LEU A 13 0.80 -2.04 -5.25
CA LEU A 13 0.02 -1.23 -4.34
C LEU A 13 -0.55 -0.02 -5.08
N LYS A 14 -1.86 0.18 -4.96
CA LYS A 14 -2.55 1.37 -5.48
C LYS A 14 -3.31 2.08 -4.37
N GLN A 15 -3.24 3.40 -4.39
CA GLN A 15 -4.06 4.26 -3.56
C GLN A 15 -4.59 5.42 -4.39
N HIS A 16 -5.87 5.37 -4.73
CA HIS A 16 -6.56 6.36 -5.54
C HIS A 16 -7.64 7.07 -4.72
N PHE A 17 -7.54 8.39 -4.61
CA PHE A 17 -8.53 9.21 -3.93
C PHE A 17 -9.58 9.72 -4.91
N LYS A 18 -10.86 9.56 -4.55
CA LYS A 18 -11.97 10.16 -5.29
C LYS A 18 -12.26 11.53 -4.70
N SER A 19 -12.25 12.57 -5.53
CA SER A 19 -12.60 13.94 -5.16
C SER A 19 -13.74 14.45 -6.04
N GLY A 20 -14.58 15.32 -5.49
CA GLY A 20 -15.77 15.85 -6.18
C GLY A 20 -17.01 14.94 -6.13
N ARG A 21 -18.12 15.44 -6.69
CA ARG A 21 -19.42 14.74 -6.76
C ARG A 21 -20.03 14.85 -8.16
N GLY A 22 -20.88 13.88 -8.52
CA GLY A 22 -21.61 13.87 -9.79
C GLY A 22 -20.69 13.84 -11.02
N LYS A 23 -20.96 14.72 -12.00
CA LYS A 23 -20.19 14.82 -13.25
C LYS A 23 -18.75 15.33 -13.06
N ASN A 24 -18.42 15.94 -11.92
CA ASN A 24 -17.09 16.49 -11.61
C ASN A 24 -16.23 15.55 -10.76
N LYS A 25 -16.47 14.23 -10.85
CA LYS A 25 -15.71 13.25 -10.10
C LYS A 25 -14.31 13.11 -10.70
N LEU A 26 -13.29 13.43 -9.91
CA LEU A 26 -11.89 13.25 -10.25
C LEU A 26 -11.31 12.09 -9.44
N VAL A 27 -10.46 11.31 -10.08
CA VAL A 27 -9.68 10.25 -9.44
C VAL A 27 -8.23 10.68 -9.43
N VAL A 28 -7.69 10.93 -8.23
CA VAL A 28 -6.28 11.25 -8.02
C VAL A 28 -5.55 9.97 -7.70
N LYS A 29 -4.65 9.55 -8.59
CA LYS A 29 -3.81 8.37 -8.39
C LYS A 29 -2.58 8.72 -7.57
N ALA A 30 -2.74 8.80 -6.26
CA ALA A 30 -1.67 9.21 -5.36
C ALA A 30 -0.58 8.14 -5.20
N VAL A 31 -0.93 6.87 -5.38
CA VAL A 31 -0.01 5.74 -5.56
C VAL A 31 -0.59 4.88 -6.67
N ASP A 32 0.21 4.57 -7.69
CA ASP A 32 -0.23 3.76 -8.84
C ASP A 32 0.81 2.67 -9.13
N ASP A 33 0.50 1.45 -8.70
CA ASP A 33 1.21 0.22 -9.05
C ASP A 33 2.68 0.16 -8.60
N ILE A 34 2.92 0.45 -7.31
CA ILE A 34 4.27 0.36 -6.74
C ILE A 34 4.54 -1.03 -6.15
N THR A 35 5.76 -1.51 -6.36
CA THR A 35 6.25 -2.78 -5.80
C THR A 35 7.65 -2.61 -5.25
N PHE A 36 7.86 -3.00 -3.99
CA PHE A 36 9.17 -3.02 -3.36
C PHE A 36 9.17 -3.90 -2.11
N ASP A 37 10.36 -4.31 -1.69
CA ASP A 37 10.59 -5.08 -0.47
C ASP A 37 11.45 -4.26 0.51
N ILE A 38 11.25 -4.46 1.81
CA ILE A 38 12.16 -4.01 2.87
C ILE A 38 12.61 -5.24 3.66
N HIS A 39 13.91 -5.41 3.82
CA HIS A 39 14.51 -6.55 4.52
C HIS A 39 14.72 -6.27 6.00
N ARG A 40 14.78 -7.33 6.80
CA ARG A 40 15.08 -7.22 8.23
C ARG A 40 16.46 -6.57 8.44
N GLY A 41 16.49 -5.48 9.21
CA GLY A 41 17.70 -4.71 9.49
C GLY A 41 18.08 -3.67 8.43
N GLU A 42 17.29 -3.54 7.36
CA GLU A 42 17.49 -2.52 6.33
C GLU A 42 16.98 -1.14 6.78
N VAL A 43 17.74 -0.09 6.47
CA VAL A 43 17.25 1.30 6.54
C VAL A 43 16.78 1.70 5.16
N PHE A 44 15.46 1.78 4.97
CA PHE A 44 14.84 2.15 3.70
C PHE A 44 14.36 3.61 3.73
N GLY A 45 14.71 4.38 2.70
CA GLY A 45 14.30 5.79 2.54
C GLY A 45 13.45 6.00 1.29
N LEU A 46 12.26 6.58 1.44
CA LEU A 46 11.40 6.97 0.33
C LEU A 46 11.47 8.49 0.11
N VAL A 47 12.08 8.91 -1.01
CA VAL A 47 12.33 10.32 -1.34
C VAL A 47 11.67 10.73 -2.66
N GLY A 48 11.53 12.04 -2.90
CA GLY A 48 10.88 12.60 -4.09
C GLY A 48 10.24 13.96 -3.83
N GLU A 49 9.72 14.61 -4.87
CA GLU A 49 9.13 15.94 -4.82
C GLU A 49 7.81 16.01 -4.03
N SER A 50 7.37 17.22 -3.66
CA SER A 50 6.06 17.40 -3.03
C SER A 50 4.94 16.86 -3.94
N GLY A 51 4.02 16.07 -3.38
CA GLY A 51 2.92 15.47 -4.13
C GLY A 51 3.22 14.13 -4.82
N CYS A 52 4.46 13.62 -4.82
CA CYS A 52 4.80 12.36 -5.51
C CYS A 52 4.32 11.07 -4.80
N GLY A 53 3.53 11.16 -3.72
CA GLY A 53 2.93 9.98 -3.08
C GLY A 53 3.67 9.37 -1.89
N LYS A 54 4.78 9.96 -1.40
CA LYS A 54 5.56 9.42 -0.25
C LYS A 54 4.72 9.19 1.01
N THR A 55 4.06 10.25 1.49
CA THR A 55 3.22 10.21 2.69
C THR A 55 2.03 9.27 2.49
N THR A 56 1.43 9.26 1.30
CA THR A 56 0.34 8.35 0.95
C THR A 56 0.79 6.90 0.99
N THR A 57 1.97 6.58 0.45
CA THR A 57 2.55 5.24 0.46
C THR A 57 2.73 4.75 1.89
N GLY A 58 3.46 5.51 2.73
CA GLY A 58 3.69 5.16 4.13
C GLY A 58 2.38 5.00 4.92
N ARG A 59 1.43 5.92 4.76
CA ARG A 59 0.11 5.86 5.41
C ARG A 59 -0.73 4.67 4.96
N THR A 60 -0.64 4.28 3.69
CA THR A 60 -1.36 3.10 3.17
C THR A 60 -0.74 1.81 3.71
N ILE A 61 0.59 1.73 3.81
CA ILE A 61 1.31 0.57 4.38
C ILE A 61 0.92 0.34 5.85
N ILE A 62 0.84 1.40 6.67
CA ILE A 62 0.39 1.30 8.07
C ILE A 62 -1.14 1.24 8.22
N LYS A 63 -1.88 1.06 7.11
CA LYS A 63 -3.34 0.95 7.07
C LYS A 63 -4.10 2.15 7.60
N LEU A 64 -3.51 3.35 7.57
CA LEU A 64 -4.24 4.59 7.83
C LEU A 64 -5.16 4.96 6.67
N TYR A 65 -4.82 4.49 5.46
CA TYR A 65 -5.73 4.49 4.32
C TYR A 65 -5.96 3.07 3.83
N GLU A 66 -7.22 2.76 3.49
CA GLU A 66 -7.56 1.52 2.79
C GLU A 66 -7.02 1.59 1.36
N ALA A 67 -6.11 0.68 1.02
CA ALA A 67 -5.55 0.59 -0.32
C ALA A 67 -6.67 0.35 -1.34
N THR A 68 -6.57 0.97 -2.50
CA THR A 68 -7.50 0.72 -3.61
C THR A 68 -7.27 -0.67 -4.21
N ASP A 69 -6.01 -1.11 -4.28
CA ASP A 69 -5.60 -2.39 -4.88
C ASP A 69 -4.21 -2.82 -4.37
N GLY A 70 -3.79 -4.03 -4.72
CA GLY A 70 -2.48 -4.60 -4.42
C GLY A 70 -2.43 -5.37 -3.10
N GLU A 71 -1.23 -5.62 -2.59
CA GLU A 71 -0.99 -6.42 -1.38
C GLU A 71 0.12 -5.80 -0.51
N ILE A 72 -0.09 -5.87 0.81
CA ILE A 72 0.90 -5.50 1.82
C ILE A 72 1.11 -6.71 2.72
N ILE A 73 2.33 -7.24 2.75
CA ILE A 73 2.72 -8.43 3.50
C ILE A 73 3.78 -8.02 4.52
N PHE A 74 3.57 -8.34 5.80
CA PHE A 74 4.50 -8.05 6.88
C PHE A 74 4.82 -9.33 7.65
N ASN A 75 6.11 -9.66 7.83
CA ASN A 75 6.58 -10.93 8.37
C ASN A 75 5.89 -12.15 7.70
N GLY A 76 5.78 -12.14 6.37
CA GLY A 76 5.13 -13.22 5.61
C GLY A 76 3.62 -13.31 5.74
N LYS A 77 2.96 -12.42 6.51
CA LYS A 77 1.50 -12.37 6.65
C LYS A 77 0.93 -11.17 5.90
N ARG A 78 -0.08 -11.39 5.05
CA ARG A 78 -0.83 -10.29 4.42
C ARG A 78 -1.57 -9.50 5.49
N ILE A 79 -1.36 -8.18 5.50
CA ILE A 79 -1.98 -7.25 6.46
C ILE A 79 -2.96 -6.28 5.80
N GLY A 80 -2.88 -6.10 4.48
CA GLY A 80 -3.76 -5.21 3.72
C GLY A 80 -3.53 -5.29 2.22
N GLY A 81 -4.13 -4.34 1.49
CA GLY A 81 -4.10 -4.27 0.04
C GLY A 81 -5.36 -4.87 -0.60
N GLY A 82 -6.00 -4.09 -1.49
CA GLY A 82 -7.06 -4.50 -2.41
C GLY A 82 -8.23 -5.29 -1.83
N ILE A 83 -9.16 -5.72 -2.69
CA ILE A 83 -10.24 -6.61 -2.23
C ILE A 83 -9.68 -8.03 -2.09
N GLU A 84 -9.15 -8.28 -0.90
CA GLU A 84 -9.32 -9.54 -0.17
C GLU A 84 -9.21 -9.32 1.34
N SER A 85 -9.68 -8.15 1.82
CA SER A 85 -9.72 -7.81 3.25
C SER A 85 -11.06 -8.10 3.92
N ASN A 86 -11.83 -9.13 3.51
CA ASN A 86 -13.09 -9.50 4.22
C ASN A 86 -13.74 -10.89 3.93
N ILE A 87 -13.00 -11.99 3.73
CA ILE A 87 -13.67 -13.33 3.68
C ILE A 87 -14.06 -13.84 5.09
N GLU A 88 -13.50 -13.32 6.19
CA GLU A 88 -13.84 -13.75 7.56
C GLU A 88 -14.88 -12.88 8.29
N ARG A 89 -15.79 -12.18 7.59
CA ARG A 89 -16.89 -11.42 8.25
C ARG A 89 -18.31 -11.77 7.78
N ILE A 90 -18.52 -12.89 7.08
CA ILE A 90 -19.87 -13.41 6.77
C ILE A 90 -20.07 -14.82 7.34
N GLN A 91 -19.65 -15.07 8.58
CA GLN A 91 -20.17 -16.16 9.41
C GLN A 91 -20.13 -15.77 10.89
N ALA A 92 -21.13 -14.98 11.30
CA ALA A 92 -21.67 -14.92 12.67
C ALA A 92 -23.08 -14.32 12.60
#